data_AF-A0A522ITX3-F1
#
_entry.id   AF-A0A522ITX3-F1
#
_cell.length_a   1.000
_cell.length_b   1.000
_cell.length_c   1.000
_cell.angle_alpha   90.00
_cell.angle_beta   90.00
_cell.angle_gamma   90.00
#
_symmetry.space_group_name_H-M   'P 1'
#
loop_
_entity.id
_entity.type
_entity.pdbx_description
1 polymer ?
#
loop_
_entity_poly.entity_id
_entity_poly.type
_entity_poly.pdbx_seq_one_letter_code
_entity_poly.pdbx_strand_id
1 'polypeptide(L)'
;MGGIFEAHPDDPVAALTLLTERFAEIGERYPWFAPLWVREVISEGGLLRQRMHARFGQSHQLAAQAAIARWQREGRLNAALEPSLLFQSLLGLTLLPLATSRVWCNDPARRELSARDIGRHAVALITQGVGPAHGTHERG
;
A
#
# COMPACT_ATOMS: atom_id res chain seq x y z
N MET A 1 5.53 -11.19 3.83
CA MET A 1 5.89 -9.91 3.17
C MET A 1 7.34 -9.88 2.66
N GLY A 2 8.31 -10.49 3.36
CA GLY A 2 9.73 -10.47 2.96
C GLY A 2 10.08 -10.97 1.55
N GLY A 3 9.31 -11.91 0.98
CA GLY A 3 9.63 -12.51 -0.33
C GLY A 3 9.00 -11.85 -1.56
N ILE A 4 8.13 -10.84 -1.42
CA ILE A 4 7.45 -10.25 -2.59
C ILE A 4 8.45 -9.51 -3.50
N PHE A 5 9.40 -8.79 -2.89
CA PHE A 5 10.43 -8.02 -3.60
C PHE A 5 11.48 -8.96 -4.23
N GLU A 6 11.74 -10.10 -3.60
CA GLU A 6 12.65 -11.13 -4.10
C GLU A 6 12.02 -11.95 -5.23
N ALA A 7 10.71 -12.21 -5.17
CA ALA A 7 9.97 -12.93 -6.21
C ALA A 7 9.74 -12.08 -7.47
N HIS A 8 9.76 -10.76 -7.34
CA HIS A 8 9.63 -9.80 -8.43
C HIS A 8 10.85 -8.88 -8.51
N PRO A 9 12.07 -9.44 -8.69
CA PRO A 9 13.30 -8.64 -8.62
C PRO A 9 13.36 -7.61 -9.75
N ASP A 10 12.61 -7.88 -10.82
CA ASP A 10 12.62 -7.17 -12.08
C ASP A 10 11.30 -6.44 -12.40
N ASP A 11 10.32 -6.48 -11.50
CA ASP A 11 9.02 -5.88 -11.75
C ASP A 11 8.54 -5.14 -10.49
N PRO A 12 9.06 -3.92 -10.24
CA PRO A 12 8.64 -3.13 -9.09
C PRO A 12 7.13 -2.87 -9.07
N VAL A 13 6.51 -2.69 -10.24
CA VAL A 13 5.09 -2.37 -10.34
C VAL A 13 4.26 -3.59 -9.94
N ALA A 14 4.59 -4.79 -10.41
CA ALA A 14 3.93 -6.01 -9.97
C ALA A 14 4.16 -6.28 -8.48
N ALA A 15 5.38 -6.07 -7.98
CA ALA A 15 5.70 -6.25 -6.56
C ALA A 15 4.83 -5.35 -5.66
N LEU A 16 4.73 -4.06 -6.00
CA LEU A 16 3.96 -3.07 -5.24
C LEU A 16 2.45 -3.27 -5.40
N THR A 17 2.00 -3.74 -6.57
CA THR A 17 0.60 -4.11 -6.82
C THR A 17 0.19 -5.26 -5.90
N LEU A 18 0.94 -6.36 -5.91
CA LEU A 18 0.69 -7.51 -5.05
C LEU A 18 0.74 -7.13 -3.57
N LEU A 19 1.70 -6.30 -3.17
CA LEU A 19 1.82 -5.83 -1.79
C LEU A 19 0.55 -5.06 -1.36
N THR A 20 0.07 -4.15 -2.21
CA THR A 20 -1.16 -3.37 -2.00
C THR A 20 -2.38 -4.27 -1.82
N GLU A 21 -2.55 -5.25 -2.72
CA GLU A 21 -3.66 -6.21 -2.66
C GLU A 21 -3.61 -7.03 -1.35
N ARG A 22 -2.41 -7.49 -0.96
CA ARG A 22 -2.23 -8.22 0.31
C ARG A 22 -2.59 -7.38 1.53
N PHE A 23 -2.30 -6.08 1.54
CA PHE A 23 -2.72 -5.24 2.66
C PHE A 23 -4.24 -5.13 2.77
N ALA A 24 -4.93 -4.97 1.65
CA ALA A 24 -6.39 -4.94 1.62
C ALA A 24 -6.98 -6.28 2.12
N GLU A 25 -6.47 -7.42 1.63
CA GLU A 25 -6.88 -8.76 2.08
C GLU A 25 -6.66 -8.97 3.58
N ILE A 26 -5.53 -8.51 4.12
CA ILE A 26 -5.21 -8.62 5.55
C ILE A 26 -6.19 -7.77 6.38
N GLY A 27 -6.48 -6.56 5.95
CA GLY A 27 -7.43 -5.68 6.63
C GLY A 27 -8.87 -6.24 6.64
N GLU A 28 -9.26 -6.95 5.58
CA GLU A 28 -10.54 -7.67 5.51
C GLU A 28 -10.56 -8.89 6.44
N ARG A 29 -9.51 -9.72 6.37
CA ARG A 29 -9.39 -10.94 7.17
C ARG A 29 -9.35 -10.65 8.67
N TYR A 30 -8.75 -9.52 9.05
CA TYR A 30 -8.61 -9.10 10.43
C TYR A 30 -9.24 -7.70 10.64
N PRO A 31 -10.57 -7.60 10.81
CA PRO A 31 -11.28 -6.32 10.87
C PRO A 31 -10.83 -5.37 11.99
N TRP A 32 -10.16 -5.89 13.02
CA TRP A 32 -9.58 -5.10 14.11
C TRP A 32 -8.27 -4.40 13.71
N PHE A 33 -7.62 -4.83 12.63
CA PHE A 33 -6.30 -4.37 12.24
C PHE A 33 -6.30 -2.94 11.71
N ALA A 34 -7.20 -2.62 10.79
CA ALA A 34 -7.26 -1.28 10.18
C ALA A 34 -7.56 -0.17 11.23
N PRO A 35 -8.57 -0.30 12.12
CA PRO A 35 -8.79 0.69 13.18
C PRO A 35 -7.61 0.81 14.16
N LEU A 36 -6.96 -0.31 14.49
CA LEU A 36 -5.78 -0.31 15.35
C LEU A 36 -4.63 0.45 14.70
N TRP A 37 -4.34 0.16 13.42
CA TRP A 37 -3.27 0.83 12.67
C TRP A 37 -3.48 2.35 12.60
N VAL A 38 -4.70 2.81 12.32
CA VAL A 38 -5.01 4.26 12.28
C VAL A 38 -4.71 4.91 13.63
N ARG A 39 -5.13 4.29 14.74
CA ARG A 39 -4.84 4.82 16.09
C ARG A 39 -3.34 4.89 16.37
N GLU A 40 -2.59 3.88 15.94
CA GLU A 40 -1.14 3.75 16.17
C GLU A 40 -0.30 4.71 15.31
N VAL A 41 -0.78 5.07 14.10
CA VAL A 41 -0.12 6.05 13.23
C VAL A 41 -0.36 7.48 13.71
N ILE A 42 -1.53 7.77 14.29
CA ILE A 42 -1.88 9.10 14.81
C ILE A 42 -1.26 9.33 16.19
N SER A 43 -1.11 8.29 17.00
CA SER A 43 -0.53 8.40 18.35
C SER A 43 1.00 8.37 18.27
N GLU A 44 1.68 9.42 18.75
CA GLU A 44 3.14 9.40 18.92
C GLU A 44 3.53 8.24 19.86
N GLY A 45 4.40 7.34 19.40
CA GLY A 45 4.89 6.20 20.20
C GLY A 45 4.18 4.85 20.01
N GLY A 46 3.50 4.65 18.88
CA GLY A 46 2.76 3.41 18.59
C GLY A 46 3.49 2.10 18.91
N LEU A 47 2.91 1.33 19.83
CA LEU A 47 3.32 -0.01 20.25
C LEU A 47 3.36 -1.00 19.07
N LEU A 48 2.53 -0.78 18.04
CA LEU A 48 2.52 -1.58 16.81
C LEU A 48 3.85 -1.45 16.06
N ARG A 49 4.35 -0.21 15.89
CA ARG A 49 5.65 0.04 15.24
C ARG A 49 6.77 -0.63 16.02
N GLN A 50 6.80 -0.47 17.34
CA GLN A 50 7.80 -1.11 18.21
C GLN A 50 7.74 -2.64 18.14
N ARG A 51 6.54 -3.23 18.17
CA ARG A 51 6.35 -4.69 18.08
C ARG A 51 6.67 -5.24 16.69
N MET A 52 6.39 -4.50 15.61
CA MET A 52 6.79 -4.88 14.26
C MET A 52 8.31 -4.85 14.11
N HIS A 53 8.97 -3.81 14.62
CA HIS A 53 10.43 -3.75 14.67
C HIS A 53 11.03 -4.92 15.48
N ALA A 54 10.46 -5.24 16.65
CA ALA A 54 10.93 -6.32 17.51
C ALA A 54 10.70 -7.72 16.90
N ARG A 55 9.61 -7.93 16.16
CA ARG A 55 9.22 -9.26 15.64
C ARG A 55 9.76 -9.57 14.23
N PHE A 56 9.88 -8.58 13.36
CA PHE A 56 10.31 -8.79 11.98
C PHE A 56 11.74 -8.32 11.70
N GLY A 57 12.36 -7.62 12.66
CA GLY A 57 13.74 -7.14 12.59
C GLY A 57 13.95 -6.06 11.51
N GLN A 58 15.14 -5.45 11.51
CA GLN A 58 15.54 -4.49 10.48
C GLN A 58 15.83 -5.15 9.12
N SER A 59 16.08 -6.46 9.08
CA SER A 59 16.55 -7.16 7.86
C SER A 59 15.57 -7.08 6.69
N HIS A 60 14.29 -7.35 6.91
CA HIS A 60 13.27 -7.26 5.85
C HIS A 60 13.05 -5.83 5.37
N GLN A 61 13.13 -4.87 6.29
CA GLN A 61 12.99 -3.45 5.97
C GLN A 61 14.19 -2.95 5.15
N LEU A 62 15.40 -3.35 5.52
CA LEU A 62 16.63 -3.05 4.79
C LEU A 62 16.64 -3.72 3.41
N ALA A 63 16.19 -4.97 3.29
CA ALA A 63 16.09 -5.66 2.01
C ALA A 63 15.10 -4.97 1.06
N ALA A 64 13.92 -4.58 1.56
CA ALA A 64 12.95 -3.83 0.78
C ALA A 64 13.49 -2.45 0.36
N GLN A 65 14.17 -1.73 1.26
CA GLN A 65 14.81 -0.45 0.94
C GLN A 65 15.89 -0.60 -0.14
N ALA A 66 16.71 -1.65 -0.05
CA ALA A 66 17.74 -1.94 -1.05
C ALA A 66 17.13 -2.27 -2.42
N ALA A 67 16.05 -3.05 -2.45
CA ALA A 67 15.33 -3.36 -3.69
C ALA A 67 14.73 -2.10 -4.33
N ILE A 68 14.08 -1.24 -3.53
CA ILE A 68 13.52 0.04 -4.00
C ILE A 68 14.61 0.95 -4.58
N ALA A 69 15.72 1.13 -3.83
CA ALA A 69 16.84 1.95 -4.28
C ALA A 69 17.48 1.39 -5.56
N ARG A 70 17.57 0.07 -5.69
CA ARG A 70 18.02 -0.58 -6.93
C ARG A 70 17.09 -0.24 -8.10
N TRP A 71 15.79 -0.44 -7.95
CA TRP A 71 14.82 -0.15 -9.01
C TRP A 71 14.83 1.32 -9.45
N GLN A 72 15.04 2.25 -8.51
CA GLN A 72 15.17 3.68 -8.82
C GLN A 72 16.44 3.96 -9.63
N ARG A 73 17.59 3.39 -9.25
CA ARG A 73 18.85 3.53 -10.03
C ARG A 73 18.74 2.94 -11.42
N GLU A 74 17.97 1.86 -11.57
CA GLU A 74 17.72 1.19 -12.85
C GLU A 74 16.63 1.90 -13.69
N GLY A 75 16.00 2.97 -13.19
CA GLY A 75 14.94 3.70 -13.89
C GLY A 75 13.61 2.94 -13.98
N ARG A 76 13.43 1.90 -13.17
CA ARG A 76 12.24 1.02 -13.18
C ARG A 76 11.17 1.45 -12.19
N LEU A 77 11.56 2.29 -11.23
CA LEU A 77 10.67 2.89 -10.24
C LEU A 77 10.91 4.40 -10.23
N ASN A 78 9.83 5.16 -10.02
CA ASN A 78 9.90 6.62 -9.96
C ASN A 78 10.94 7.08 -8.91
N ALA A 79 11.98 7.78 -9.38
CA ALA A 79 13.08 8.25 -8.54
C ALA A 79 12.65 9.32 -7.52
N ALA A 80 11.49 9.96 -7.71
CA ALA A 80 10.92 10.90 -6.77
C ALA A 80 10.19 10.24 -5.59
N LEU A 81 9.99 8.91 -5.61
CA LEU A 81 9.41 8.20 -4.48
C LEU A 81 10.41 8.15 -3.32
N GLU A 82 9.97 8.60 -2.16
CA GLU A 82 10.74 8.46 -0.93
C GLU A 82 10.59 7.02 -0.39
N PRO A 83 11.66 6.19 -0.36
CA PRO A 83 11.56 4.78 0.02
C PRO A 83 11.01 4.57 1.43
N SER A 84 11.30 5.49 2.35
CA SER A 84 10.81 5.43 3.73
C SER A 84 9.30 5.67 3.84
N LEU A 85 8.70 6.38 2.90
CA LEU A 85 7.26 6.67 2.87
C LEU A 85 6.45 5.63 2.12
N LEU A 86 7.05 4.88 1.18
CA LEU A 86 6.32 4.01 0.26
C LEU A 86 5.40 3.01 0.98
N PHE A 87 5.91 2.29 1.98
CA PHE A 87 5.11 1.34 2.75
C PHE A 87 3.96 2.00 3.52
N GLN A 88 4.23 3.15 4.15
CA GLN A 88 3.23 3.93 4.87
C GLN A 88 2.13 4.40 3.92
N SER A 89 2.50 4.86 2.72
CA SER A 89 1.56 5.28 1.68
C SER A 89 0.66 4.13 1.22
N LEU A 90 1.21 2.94 0.95
CA LEU A 90 0.41 1.77 0.54
C LEU A 90 -0.54 1.31 1.65
N LEU A 91 -0.08 1.31 2.91
CA LEU A 91 -0.93 1.02 4.07
C LEU A 91 -2.03 2.08 4.23
N GLY A 92 -1.72 3.37 4.05
CA GLY A 92 -2.69 4.45 4.09
C GLY A 92 -3.76 4.31 3.00
N LEU A 93 -3.37 4.01 1.77
CA LEU A 93 -4.29 3.81 0.65
C LEU A 93 -5.22 2.60 0.81
N THR A 94 -4.86 1.63 1.66
CA THR A 94 -5.63 0.40 1.85
C THR A 94 -6.37 0.36 3.20
N LEU A 95 -5.67 0.59 4.29
CA LEU A 95 -6.21 0.45 5.65
C LEU A 95 -7.07 1.64 6.09
N LEU A 96 -6.76 2.87 5.67
CA LEU A 96 -7.57 4.01 6.07
C LEU A 96 -9.00 3.91 5.52
N PRO A 97 -9.23 3.63 4.21
CA PRO A 97 -10.58 3.40 3.69
C PRO A 97 -11.28 2.21 4.37
N LEU A 98 -10.55 1.13 4.68
CA LEU A 98 -11.10 -0.02 5.41
C LEU A 98 -11.56 0.37 6.83
N ALA A 99 -10.77 1.16 7.55
CA ALA A 99 -11.10 1.62 8.90
C ALA A 99 -12.31 2.56 8.93
N THR A 100 -12.45 3.42 7.91
CA THR A 100 -13.55 4.39 7.83
C THR A 100 -14.80 3.85 7.13
N SER A 101 -14.72 2.71 6.44
CA SER A 101 -15.85 2.08 5.75
C SER A 101 -17.09 1.91 6.64
N ARG A 102 -16.89 1.53 7.91
CA ARG A 102 -17.97 1.37 8.90
C ARG A 102 -18.53 2.69 9.41
N VAL A 103 -17.75 3.76 9.39
CA VAL A 103 -18.20 5.12 9.78
C VAL A 103 -19.16 5.68 8.73
N TRP A 104 -19.01 5.24 7.47
CA TRP A 104 -19.75 5.77 6.32
C TRP A 104 -20.79 4.79 5.76
N CYS A 105 -21.09 3.69 6.45
CA CYS A 105 -22.04 2.68 5.92
C CYS A 105 -23.47 3.22 5.75
N ASN A 106 -23.80 4.35 6.39
CA ASN A 106 -25.07 5.05 6.25
C ASN A 106 -25.12 6.02 5.04
N ASP A 107 -24.03 6.20 4.30
CA ASP A 107 -23.99 7.02 3.08
C ASP A 107 -24.33 6.16 1.84
N PRO A 108 -25.49 6.37 1.20
CA PRO A 108 -25.92 5.58 0.04
C PRO A 108 -24.96 5.66 -1.15
N ALA A 109 -24.19 6.76 -1.28
CA ALA A 109 -23.20 6.95 -2.33
C ALA A 109 -21.89 6.16 -2.07
N ARG A 110 -21.65 5.73 -0.83
CA ARG A 110 -20.45 4.98 -0.40
C ARG A 110 -20.74 3.54 -0.05
N ARG A 111 -21.80 2.98 -0.65
CA ARG A 111 -22.18 1.55 -0.73
C ARG A 111 -21.00 0.65 -0.36
N GLU A 112 -21.16 -0.16 0.69
CA GLU A 112 -20.11 -0.96 1.35
C GLU A 112 -18.98 -1.40 0.39
N LEU A 113 -17.93 -0.57 0.30
CA LEU A 113 -16.79 -0.88 -0.56
C LEU A 113 -16.09 -2.11 0.01
N SER A 114 -15.99 -3.15 -0.80
CA SER A 114 -15.25 -4.35 -0.40
C SER A 114 -13.75 -4.05 -0.32
N ALA A 115 -13.00 -4.89 0.40
CA ALA A 115 -11.54 -4.77 0.39
C ALA A 115 -10.95 -4.94 -1.02
N ARG A 116 -11.62 -5.71 -1.89
CA ARG A 116 -11.28 -5.82 -3.31
C ARG A 116 -11.46 -4.50 -4.05
N ASP A 117 -12.54 -3.75 -3.78
CA ASP A 117 -12.75 -2.43 -4.39
C ASP A 117 -11.68 -1.43 -3.96
N ILE A 118 -11.35 -1.43 -2.66
CA ILE A 118 -10.31 -0.58 -2.08
C ILE A 118 -8.94 -0.96 -2.66
N GLY A 119 -8.60 -2.25 -2.74
CA GLY A 119 -7.36 -2.74 -3.32
C GLY A 119 -7.23 -2.32 -4.80
N ARG A 120 -8.27 -2.53 -5.61
CA ARG A 120 -8.29 -2.11 -7.01
C ARG A 120 -8.09 -0.60 -7.16
N HIS A 121 -8.74 0.21 -6.31
CA HIS A 121 -8.59 1.65 -6.33
C HIS A 121 -7.16 2.09 -5.97
N ALA A 122 -6.58 1.51 -4.91
CA ALA A 122 -5.21 1.78 -4.52
C ALA A 122 -4.21 1.40 -5.62
N VAL A 123 -4.39 0.24 -6.28
CA VAL A 123 -3.56 -0.19 -7.42
C VAL A 123 -3.67 0.80 -8.58
N ALA A 124 -4.87 1.26 -8.93
CA ALA A 124 -5.05 2.29 -9.97
C ALA A 124 -4.28 3.57 -9.63
N LEU A 125 -4.37 4.05 -8.38
CA LEU A 125 -3.66 5.25 -7.94
C LEU A 125 -2.13 5.12 -8.02
N ILE A 126 -1.56 3.99 -7.62
CA ILE A 126 -0.09 3.83 -7.61
C ILE A 126 0.50 3.53 -9.00
N THR A 127 -0.31 3.02 -9.93
CA THR A 127 0.14 2.66 -11.29
C THR A 127 -0.18 3.73 -12.33
N GLN A 128 -1.29 4.43 -12.19
CA GLN A 128 -1.80 5.38 -13.18
C GLN A 128 -1.94 6.81 -12.62
N GLY A 129 -1.94 6.98 -11.30
CA GLY A 129 -2.23 8.26 -10.67
C GLY A 129 -3.69 8.67 -10.82
N VAL A 130 -3.94 9.99 -10.83
CA VAL A 130 -5.29 10.57 -10.96
C VAL A 130 -5.64 11.00 -12.39
N GLY A 131 -4.67 10.95 -13.30
CA GLY A 131 -4.89 11.25 -14.72
C GLY A 131 -5.72 10.16 -15.40
N PRO A 132 -6.31 10.45 -16.57
CA PRO A 132 -6.95 9.41 -17.36
C PRO A 132 -5.92 8.31 -17.67
N ALA A 133 -6.27 7.04 -17.43
CA ALA A 133 -5.47 5.90 -17.86
C ALA A 133 -5.17 6.11 -19.34
N HIS A 134 -3.90 6.29 -19.70
CA HIS A 134 -3.46 6.87 -20.98
C HIS A 134 -4.40 6.48 -22.12
N GLY A 135 -5.34 7.39 -22.40
CA GLY A 135 -6.27 7.23 -23.49
C GLY A 135 -5.45 7.37 -24.74
N THR A 136 -5.49 6.35 -25.59
CA THR A 136 -5.10 6.44 -26.99
C THR A 136 -5.94 7.55 -27.63
N HIS A 137 -5.49 8.79 -27.52
CA HIS A 137 -5.92 9.86 -28.40
C HIS A 137 -5.14 9.64 -29.70
N GLU A 138 -5.66 8.74 -30.53
CA GLU A 138 -5.36 8.78 -31.96
C GLU A 138 -5.80 10.14 -32.49
N ARG A 139 -4.85 10.80 -33.16
CA ARG A 139 -5.04 12.09 -33.80
C ARG A 139 -6.04 11.91 -34.95
N GLY A 140 -7.12 12.69 -34.93
CA GLY A 140 -7.86 13.07 -36.12
C GLY A 140 -7.37 14.43 -36.59
#